data_AF-A0A519SMZ2-F1
#
_entry.id   AF-A0A519SMZ2-F1
#
_cell.length_a   1.000
_cell.length_b   1.000
_cell.length_c   1.000
_cell.angle_alpha   90.00
_cell.angle_beta   90.00
_cell.angle_gamma   90.00
#
_symmetry.space_group_name_H-M   'P 1'
#
loop_
_entity.id
_entity.type
_entity.pdbx_description
1 polymer ?
#
loop_
_entity_poly.entity_id
_entity_poly.type
_entity_poly.pdbx_seq_one_letter_code
_entity_poly.pdbx_strand_id
1 'polypeptide(L)'
;MSARVNTELKIKMPNDPNARAYIEFYYKGKRTREYTGYSILLNIEPKKEKEPKRRLELLYELKHAIGINLKANNYPAMSPLNEQPESFTMKQALTFALESKLKMKLSLQYKENLSLVCNQFIEFLTEV
;
A
#
# COMPACT_ATOMS: atom_id res chain seq x y z
N MET A 1 17.44 -21.84 -6.53
CA MET A 1 16.07 -22.20 -6.10
C MET A 1 15.34 -20.91 -5.72
N SER A 2 14.34 -20.51 -6.52
CA SER A 2 13.71 -19.18 -6.45
C SER A 2 12.50 -19.21 -5.52
N ALA A 3 12.64 -18.73 -4.28
CA ALA A 3 11.53 -18.51 -3.36
C ALA A 3 11.15 -17.03 -3.36
N ARG A 4 10.45 -16.56 -4.39
CA ARG A 4 9.91 -15.20 -4.45
C ARG A 4 8.45 -15.24 -4.88
N VAL A 5 7.57 -15.60 -3.95
CA VAL A 5 6.16 -15.23 -4.05
C VAL A 5 5.72 -14.68 -2.70
N ASN A 6 6.00 -13.39 -2.49
CA ASN A 6 5.23 -12.63 -1.52
C ASN A 6 3.83 -12.47 -2.13
N THR A 7 2.88 -13.27 -1.69
CA THR A 7 1.48 -13.13 -2.10
C THR A 7 0.92 -11.78 -1.69
N GLU A 8 -0.09 -11.32 -2.41
CA GLU A 8 -0.89 -10.13 -2.12
C GLU A 8 -1.26 -10.00 -0.63
N LEU A 9 -1.02 -8.82 -0.05
CA LEU A 9 -1.41 -8.50 1.32
C LEU A 9 -2.93 -8.25 1.39
N LYS A 10 -3.62 -9.04 2.21
CA LYS A 10 -5.08 -8.99 2.33
C LYS A 10 -5.48 -8.50 3.71
N ILE A 11 -6.35 -7.48 3.75
CA ILE A 11 -7.00 -7.06 4.99
C ILE A 11 -8.08 -8.09 5.31
N LYS A 12 -8.07 -8.60 6.53
CA LYS A 12 -9.10 -9.48 7.09
C LYS A 12 -9.76 -8.73 8.23
N MET A 13 -10.98 -8.25 7.97
CA MET A 13 -11.82 -7.58 8.96
C MET A 13 -13.09 -8.41 9.15
N PRO A 14 -13.17 -9.19 10.23
CA PRO A 14 -14.38 -9.94 10.55
C PRO A 14 -15.57 -9.02 10.82
N ASN A 15 -16.79 -9.49 10.53
CA ASN A 15 -18.03 -8.81 10.90
C ASN A 15 -18.31 -8.91 12.41
N ASP A 16 -17.77 -9.94 13.07
CA ASP A 16 -17.85 -10.08 14.52
C ASP A 16 -16.95 -9.03 15.19
N PRO A 17 -17.52 -8.12 16.02
CA PRO A 17 -16.75 -7.08 16.70
C PRO A 17 -15.70 -7.64 17.69
N ASN A 18 -15.85 -8.87 18.16
CA ASN A 18 -14.90 -9.54 19.05
C ASN A 18 -13.74 -10.21 18.32
N ALA A 19 -13.91 -10.49 17.02
CA ALA A 19 -12.88 -11.12 16.23
C ALA A 19 -11.80 -10.11 15.82
N ARG A 20 -10.54 -10.53 15.90
CA ARG A 20 -9.39 -9.66 15.63
C ARG A 20 -9.28 -9.41 14.13
N ALA A 21 -9.14 -8.14 13.73
CA ALA A 21 -8.75 -7.79 12.38
C ALA A 21 -7.23 -7.88 12.18
N TYR A 22 -6.77 -8.23 10.98
CA TYR A 22 -5.35 -8.46 10.68
C TYR A 22 -5.05 -8.33 9.18
N ILE A 23 -3.76 -8.24 8.87
CA ILE A 23 -3.21 -8.39 7.51
C ILE A 23 -2.72 -9.82 7.33
N GLU A 24 -3.18 -10.50 6.27
CA GLU A 24 -2.75 -11.85 5.91
C GLU A 24 -1.92 -11.84 4.63
N PHE A 25 -0.78 -12.52 4.65
CA PHE A 25 0.12 -12.71 3.51
C PHE A 25 1.02 -13.92 3.71
N TYR A 26 1.69 -14.37 2.66
CA TYR A 26 2.74 -15.40 2.74
C TYR A 26 4.11 -14.72 2.72
N TYR A 27 4.97 -15.14 3.65
CA TYR A 27 6.36 -14.75 3.72
C TYR A 27 7.22 -15.99 3.90
N LYS A 28 8.23 -16.17 3.03
CA LYS A 28 9.10 -17.36 3.02
C LYS A 28 8.31 -18.68 3.02
N GLY A 29 7.21 -18.74 2.25
CA GLY A 29 6.36 -19.94 2.15
C GLY A 29 5.44 -20.19 3.35
N LYS A 30 5.50 -19.37 4.40
CA LYS A 30 4.64 -19.49 5.58
C LYS A 30 3.55 -18.44 5.54
N ARG A 31 2.32 -18.83 5.87
CA ARG A 31 1.21 -17.89 6.09
C ARG A 31 1.45 -17.10 7.37
N THR A 32 1.46 -15.78 7.25
CA THR A 32 1.70 -14.82 8.33
C THR A 32 0.48 -13.93 8.51
N ARG A 33 0.20 -13.57 9.77
CA ARG A 33 -0.90 -12.69 10.16
C ARG A 33 -0.35 -11.59 11.05
N GLU A 34 -0.50 -10.35 10.61
CA GLU A 34 -0.08 -9.17 11.37
C GLU A 34 -1.27 -8.42 11.92
N TYR A 35 -1.26 -8.22 13.24
CA TYR A 35 -2.33 -7.56 13.98
C TYR A 35 -1.97 -6.11 14.35
N THR A 36 -0.69 -5.76 14.26
CA THR A 36 -0.06 -4.52 14.74
C THR A 36 1.21 -4.22 13.94
N GLY A 37 1.74 -3.01 14.04
CA GLY A 37 2.99 -2.58 13.40
C GLY A 37 4.27 -3.02 14.10
N TYR A 38 4.20 -3.74 15.22
CA TYR A 38 5.40 -4.12 16.01
C TYR A 38 6.45 -4.90 15.21
N SER A 39 6.03 -5.77 14.30
CA SER A 39 6.94 -6.55 13.43
C SER A 39 7.80 -5.68 12.50
N ILE A 40 7.38 -4.44 12.26
CA ILE A 40 8.03 -3.46 11.39
C ILE A 40 8.45 -2.21 12.17
N LEU A 41 8.51 -2.30 13.51
CA LEU A 41 8.92 -1.23 14.43
C LEU A 41 8.05 0.04 14.32
N LEU A 42 6.77 -0.09 13.98
CA LEU A 42 5.82 1.02 13.91
C LEU A 42 4.73 0.89 14.98
N ASN A 43 4.29 2.03 15.53
CA ASN A 43 3.21 2.10 16.52
C ASN A 43 1.82 2.15 15.87
N ILE A 44 1.52 1.19 14.98
CA ILE A 44 0.21 1.05 14.34
C ILE A 44 -0.55 -0.05 15.06
N GLU A 45 -1.64 0.29 15.75
CA GLU A 45 -2.36 -0.64 16.63
C GLU A 45 -3.86 -0.79 16.30
N PRO A 46 -4.23 -1.39 15.14
CA PRO A 46 -5.62 -1.55 14.75
C PRO A 46 -6.44 -2.34 15.79
N LYS A 47 -5.80 -3.28 16.50
CA LYS A 47 -6.44 -4.09 17.53
C LYS A 47 -6.99 -3.27 18.71
N LYS A 48 -6.39 -2.14 19.06
CA LYS A 48 -6.83 -1.30 20.19
C LYS A 48 -7.95 -0.32 19.80
N GLU A 49 -8.11 -0.05 18.51
CA GLU A 49 -9.11 0.87 18.01
C GLU A 49 -10.52 0.28 18.10
N LYS A 50 -11.46 1.04 18.67
CA LYS A 50 -12.86 0.64 18.86
C LYS A 50 -13.73 1.04 17.69
N GLU A 51 -13.45 2.18 17.05
CA GLU A 51 -14.24 2.67 15.93
C GLU A 51 -13.94 1.83 14.66
N PRO A 52 -14.94 1.19 14.04
CA PRO A 52 -14.70 0.32 12.87
C PRO A 52 -14.05 1.04 11.69
N LYS A 53 -14.43 2.31 11.45
CA LYS A 53 -13.89 3.12 10.36
C LYS A 53 -12.41 3.44 10.60
N ARG A 54 -12.07 3.96 11.78
CA ARG A 54 -10.69 4.25 12.16
C ARG A 54 -9.82 2.99 12.20
N ARG A 55 -10.37 1.86 12.65
CA ARG A 55 -9.70 0.56 12.63
C ARG A 55 -9.33 0.15 11.20
N LEU A 56 -10.23 0.36 10.24
CA LEU A 56 -9.98 0.06 8.83
C LEU A 56 -8.88 0.96 8.25
N GLU A 57 -8.88 2.26 8.58
CA GLU A 57 -7.80 3.19 8.20
C GLU A 57 -6.44 2.71 8.71
N LEU A 58 -6.35 2.33 9.98
CA LEU A 58 -5.13 1.78 10.57
C LEU A 58 -4.69 0.46 9.91
N LEU A 59 -5.63 -0.38 9.45
CA LEU A 59 -5.32 -1.58 8.69
C LEU A 59 -4.76 -1.26 7.30
N TYR A 60 -5.27 -0.22 6.63
CA TYR A 60 -4.70 0.24 5.36
C TYR A 60 -3.28 0.79 5.55
N GLU A 61 -3.06 1.59 6.59
CA GLU A 61 -1.75 2.11 6.96
C GLU A 61 -0.77 0.97 7.25
N LEU A 62 -1.18 0.00 8.08
CA LEU A 62 -0.39 -1.19 8.40
C LEU A 62 -0.07 -2.01 7.13
N LYS A 63 -1.07 -2.24 6.27
CA LYS A 63 -0.87 -2.95 4.99
C LYS A 63 0.16 -2.25 4.11
N HIS A 64 0.09 -0.92 4.01
CA HIS A 64 1.03 -0.13 3.22
C HIS A 64 2.46 -0.28 3.77
N ALA A 65 2.64 -0.07 5.07
CA ALA A 65 3.93 -0.14 5.74
C ALA A 65 4.56 -1.54 5.70
N ILE A 66 3.77 -2.61 5.86
CA ILE A 66 4.25 -3.99 5.67
C ILE A 66 4.68 -4.19 4.21
N GLY A 67 3.89 -3.69 3.25
CA GLY A 67 4.21 -3.77 1.81
C GLY A 67 5.55 -3.13 1.46
N ILE A 68 5.85 -1.97 2.03
CA ILE A 68 7.14 -1.29 1.92
C ILE A 68 8.27 -2.17 2.47
N ASN A 69 8.14 -2.62 3.72
CA ASN A 69 9.18 -3.43 4.38
C ASN A 69 9.46 -4.73 3.63
N LEU A 70 8.41 -5.38 3.09
CA LEU A 70 8.56 -6.56 2.24
C LEU A 70 9.30 -6.27 0.93
N LYS A 71 9.03 -5.14 0.28
CA LYS A 71 9.74 -4.72 -0.96
C LYS A 71 11.21 -4.42 -0.68
N ALA A 72 11.51 -3.84 0.49
CA ALA A 72 12.87 -3.55 0.94
C ALA A 72 13.61 -4.77 1.53
N ASN A 73 12.97 -5.95 1.60
CA ASN A 73 13.47 -7.13 2.33
C ASN A 73 13.79 -6.89 3.82
N ASN A 74 13.14 -5.90 4.44
CA ASN A 74 13.28 -5.53 5.86
C ASN A 74 12.10 -6.06 6.70
N TYR A 75 11.74 -7.34 6.53
CA TYR A 75 10.64 -7.95 7.29
C TYR A 75 11.05 -9.30 7.89
N PRO A 76 10.86 -9.52 9.21
CA PRO A 76 10.60 -8.52 10.24
C PRO A 76 11.71 -7.46 10.28
N ALA A 77 11.38 -6.23 10.64
CA ALA A 77 12.34 -5.13 10.61
C ALA A 77 13.36 -5.25 11.75
N MET A 78 14.65 -5.13 11.41
CA MET A 78 15.73 -5.04 12.40
C MET A 78 16.09 -3.59 12.72
N SER A 79 15.79 -2.68 11.79
CA SER A 79 15.96 -1.25 11.93
C SER A 79 14.77 -0.52 11.31
N PRO A 80 14.43 0.69 11.80
CA PRO A 80 13.40 1.50 11.18
C PRO A 80 13.83 1.87 9.75
N LEU A 81 12.89 1.74 8.80
CA LEU A 81 13.08 2.35 7.48
C LEU A 81 12.89 3.86 7.65
N ASN A 82 13.98 4.62 7.49
CA ASN A 82 13.88 6.05 7.25
C ASN A 82 13.36 6.25 5.82
N GLU A 83 12.04 6.15 5.66
CA GLU A 83 11.43 6.79 4.51
C GLU A 83 11.48 8.29 4.78
N GLN A 84 12.47 8.99 4.23
CA GLN A 84 12.18 10.36 3.84
C GLN A 84 11.05 10.24 2.83
N PRO A 85 9.85 10.80 3.07
CA PRO A 85 8.84 10.83 2.03
C PRO A 85 9.49 11.56 0.85
N GLU A 86 9.68 10.83 -0.26
CA GLU A 86 10.05 11.50 -1.50
C GLU A 86 8.95 12.51 -1.77
N SER A 87 9.27 13.79 -1.61
CA SER A 87 8.31 14.87 -1.81
C SER A 87 8.05 14.97 -3.31
N PHE A 88 7.06 14.23 -3.78
CA PHE A 88 6.59 14.37 -5.15
C PHE A 88 5.70 15.60 -5.24
N THR A 89 5.96 16.42 -6.25
CA THR A 89 4.96 17.37 -6.73
C THR A 89 3.75 16.59 -7.26
N MET A 90 2.55 17.18 -7.19
CA MET A 90 1.33 16.55 -7.70
C MET A 90 1.47 16.14 -9.18
N LYS A 91 2.17 16.97 -9.97
CA LYS A 91 2.54 16.68 -11.35
C LYS A 91 3.34 15.37 -11.47
N GLN A 92 4.42 15.23 -10.69
CA GLN A 92 5.26 14.02 -10.72
C GLN A 92 4.48 12.77 -10.31
N ALA A 93 3.64 12.86 -9.27
CA ALA A 93 2.81 11.75 -8.82
C ALA A 93 1.83 11.28 -9.90
N LEU A 94 1.15 12.22 -10.56
CA LEU A 94 0.21 11.94 -11.66
C LEU A 94 0.93 11.35 -12.88
N THR A 95 2.06 11.92 -13.29
CA THR A 95 2.85 11.41 -14.41
C THR A 95 3.35 9.98 -14.14
N PHE A 96 3.87 9.71 -12.94
CA PHE A 96 4.33 8.37 -12.58
C PHE A 96 3.18 7.34 -12.58
N ALA A 97 2.03 7.72 -12.04
CA ALA A 97 0.84 6.87 -12.05
C ALA A 97 0.36 6.58 -13.49
N LEU A 98 0.36 7.59 -14.36
CA LEU A 98 -0.01 7.46 -15.77
C LEU A 98 0.93 6.48 -16.48
N GLU A 99 2.24 6.67 -16.39
CA GLU A 99 3.24 5.79 -17.02
C GLU A 99 3.09 4.34 -16.57
N SER A 100 2.85 4.12 -15.27
CA SER A 100 2.61 2.80 -14.72
C SER A 100 1.38 2.14 -15.33
N LYS A 101 0.28 2.89 -15.48
CA LYS A 101 -0.97 2.41 -16.11
C LYS A 101 -0.79 2.15 -17.61
N LEU A 102 -0.06 3.00 -18.34
CA LEU A 102 0.18 2.83 -19.78
C LEU A 102 0.99 1.57 -20.11
N LYS A 103 1.83 1.09 -19.19
CA LYS A 103 2.57 -0.17 -19.32
C LYS A 103 1.69 -1.42 -19.17
N MET A 104 0.47 -1.28 -18.64
CA MET A 104 -0.45 -2.40 -18.48
C MET A 104 -1.10 -2.81 -19.82
N LYS A 105 -1.59 -4.05 -19.89
CA LYS A 105 -2.35 -4.57 -21.03
C LYS A 105 -3.78 -4.03 -21.01
N LEU A 106 -3.93 -2.76 -21.42
CA LEU A 106 -5.21 -2.03 -21.51
C LEU A 106 -5.51 -1.70 -22.98
N SER A 107 -6.78 -1.43 -23.29
CA SER A 107 -7.17 -1.03 -24.65
C SER A 107 -6.53 0.30 -25.03
N LEU A 108 -6.27 0.48 -26.34
CA LEU A 108 -5.66 1.71 -26.87
C LEU A 108 -6.50 2.94 -26.50
N GLN A 109 -7.82 2.88 -26.75
CA GLN A 109 -8.75 3.95 -26.44
C GLN A 109 -8.77 4.32 -24.94
N TYR A 110 -8.63 3.33 -24.04
CA TYR A 110 -8.54 3.62 -22.61
C TYR A 110 -7.25 4.38 -22.27
N LYS A 111 -6.12 3.98 -22.85
CA LYS A 111 -4.82 4.64 -22.64
C LYS A 111 -4.81 6.07 -23.18
N GLU A 112 -5.45 6.31 -24.32
CA GLU A 112 -5.61 7.64 -24.91
C GLU A 112 -6.46 8.52 -24.00
N ASN A 113 -7.64 8.05 -23.59
CA ASN A 113 -8.52 8.78 -22.69
C ASN A 113 -7.85 9.07 -21.34
N LEU A 114 -7.14 8.09 -20.78
CA LEU A 114 -6.44 8.25 -19.51
C LEU A 114 -5.34 9.31 -19.60
N SER A 115 -4.56 9.29 -20.69
CA SER A 115 -3.52 10.30 -20.94
C SER A 115 -4.14 11.69 -21.10
N LEU A 116 -5.24 11.81 -21.85
CA LEU A 116 -5.94 13.08 -22.07
C LEU A 116 -6.44 13.68 -20.75
N VAL A 117 -7.17 12.90 -19.94
CA VAL A 117 -7.68 13.35 -18.64
C VAL A 117 -6.53 13.71 -17.70
N CYS A 118 -5.47 12.90 -17.65
CA CYS A 118 -4.33 13.18 -16.78
C CYS A 118 -3.62 14.48 -17.17
N ASN A 119 -3.46 14.73 -18.47
CA ASN A 119 -2.88 15.98 -18.97
C ASN A 119 -3.75 17.19 -18.63
N GLN A 120 -5.07 17.11 -18.81
CA GLN A 120 -6.01 18.18 -18.42
C GLN A 120 -5.93 18.50 -16.93
N PHE A 121 -5.81 17.47 -16.07
CA PHE A 121 -5.63 17.67 -14.63
C PHE A 121 -4.30 18.34 -14.31
N ILE A 122 -3.20 17.92 -14.96
CA ILE A 122 -1.89 18.54 -14.75
C ILE A 122 -1.93 20.01 -15.18
N GLU A 123 -2.49 20.28 -16.36
CA GLU A 123 -2.63 21.63 -16.91
C GLU A 123 -3.40 22.54 -15.97
N PHE A 124 -4.60 22.14 -15.54
CA PHE A 124 -5.41 22.85 -14.55
C PHE A 124 -4.66 23.17 -13.25
N LEU A 125 -3.84 22.22 -12.77
CA LEU A 125 -3.06 22.41 -11.54
C LEU A 125 -1.80 23.27 -11.73
N THR A 126 -1.39 23.51 -12.97
CA THR A 126 -0.20 24.31 -13.33
C THR A 126 -0.53 25.65 -13.97
N GLU A 127 -1.80 25.91 -14.30
CA GLU A 127 -2.27 27.26 -14.64
C GLU A 127 -2.13 28.16 -13.39
N VAL A 128 -1.24 29.13 -13.49
CA VAL A 128 -1.03 30.25 -12.55
C VAL A 128 -1.59 31.50 -13.19
#